data_AF-A0A258MG04-F1
#
_entry.id   AF-A0A258MG04-F1
#
_cell.length_a   1.000
_cell.length_b   1.000
_cell.length_c   1.000
_cell.angle_alpha   90.00
_cell.angle_beta   90.00
_cell.angle_gamma   90.00
#
_symmetry.space_group_name_H-M   'P 1'
#
loop_
_entity.id
_entity.type
_entity.pdbx_description
1 polymer ?
#
loop_
_entity_poly.entity_id
_entity_poly.type
_entity_poly.pdbx_seq_one_letter_code
_entity_poly.pdbx_strand_id
1 'polypeptide(L)'
;MAIKGPVLICANHPNSFLDAIIVAALFKEPIHFLARGDAFNKPWHASLLKLLHMFPVYRLSEGKENLGLNETAFENSRKILRKNGIVLIFIEGICLNKNNLQPFKKGAARIAFSSWKEGIPLRILP
;
A
#
# COMPACT_ATOMS: atom_id res chain seq x y z
N MET A 1 2.48 2.06 18.45
CA MET A 1 3.51 1.00 18.46
C MET A 1 4.79 1.58 17.87
N ALA A 2 5.94 1.27 18.46
CA ALA A 2 7.23 1.57 17.85
C ALA A 2 7.71 0.29 17.17
N ILE A 3 7.93 0.33 15.86
CA ILE A 3 8.46 -0.80 15.11
C ILE A 3 9.70 -0.37 14.35
N LYS A 4 10.75 -1.20 14.40
CA LYS A 4 12.01 -0.93 13.73
C LYS A 4 12.18 -1.86 12.53
N GLY A 5 12.65 -1.30 11.43
CA GLY A 5 13.02 -2.02 10.22
C GLY A 5 12.00 -1.88 9.08
N PRO A 6 12.30 -2.46 7.91
CA PRO A 6 11.37 -2.51 6.77
C PRO A 6 10.13 -3.32 7.14
N VAL A 7 8.96 -2.68 7.12
CA VAL A 7 7.69 -3.33 7.47
C VAL A 7 6.69 -3.21 6.33
N LEU A 8 6.13 -4.34 5.89
CA LEU A 8 4.98 -4.40 5.00
C LEU A 8 3.75 -4.84 5.81
N ILE A 9 2.78 -3.94 5.97
CA ILE A 9 1.49 -4.23 6.61
C ILE A 9 0.50 -4.69 5.53
N CYS A 10 -0.12 -5.84 5.74
CA CYS A 10 -1.02 -6.52 4.82
C CYS A 10 -2.41 -6.67 5.45
N ALA A 11 -3.25 -5.65 5.30
CA ALA A 11 -4.56 -5.60 5.96
C ALA A 11 -5.74 -5.88 5.00
N ASN A 12 -6.90 -6.21 5.56
CA ASN A 12 -8.20 -6.19 4.88
C ASN A 12 -8.77 -4.76 4.83
N HIS A 13 -9.82 -4.53 4.01
CA HIS A 13 -10.29 -3.16 3.74
C HIS A 13 -11.83 -2.99 3.80
N PRO A 14 -12.47 -3.17 4.97
CA PRO A 14 -13.92 -3.06 5.11
C PRO A 14 -14.46 -1.62 5.12
N ASN A 15 -13.73 -0.64 5.68
CA ASN A 15 -14.22 0.73 5.92
C ASN A 15 -13.44 1.83 5.16
N SER A 16 -12.81 1.46 4.05
CA SER A 16 -12.14 2.40 3.15
C SER A 16 -11.13 3.28 3.90
N PHE A 17 -11.27 4.61 3.81
CA PHE A 17 -10.37 5.58 4.39
C PHE A 17 -10.18 5.44 5.92
N LEU A 18 -11.22 5.00 6.64
CA LEU A 18 -11.14 4.84 8.10
C LEU A 18 -10.14 3.74 8.50
N ASP A 19 -10.04 2.66 7.73
CA ASP A 19 -9.07 1.60 7.98
C ASP A 19 -7.64 2.15 7.95
N ALA A 20 -7.34 3.01 6.97
CA ALA A 20 -6.03 3.63 6.82
C ALA A 20 -5.70 4.56 7.99
N ILE A 21 -6.67 5.37 8.45
CA ILE A 21 -6.49 6.26 9.61
C ILE A 21 -6.22 5.46 10.88
N ILE A 22 -7.01 4.41 11.13
CA ILE A 22 -6.87 3.59 12.34
C ILE A 22 -5.47 2.97 12.36
N VAL A 23 -5.02 2.38 11.25
CA VAL A 23 -3.67 1.82 11.20
C VAL A 23 -2.61 2.92 11.35
N ALA A 24 -2.74 4.06 10.68
CA ALA A 24 -1.82 5.19 10.84
C ALA A 24 -1.67 5.63 12.30
N ALA A 25 -2.78 5.76 13.02
CA ALA A 25 -2.82 6.20 14.41
C ALA A 25 -2.15 5.21 15.37
N LEU A 26 -2.04 3.93 14.99
CA LEU A 26 -1.40 2.90 15.81
C LEU A 26 0.13 2.90 15.73
N PHE A 27 0.77 3.64 14.81
CA PHE A 27 2.23 3.65 14.63
C PHE A 27 2.82 5.03 14.92
N LYS A 28 4.06 5.07 15.42
CA LYS A 28 4.76 6.32 15.67
C LYS A 28 5.47 6.83 14.41
N GLU A 29 5.90 5.91 13.57
CA GLU A 29 6.58 6.15 12.31
C GLU A 29 5.55 6.40 11.18
N PRO A 30 5.87 7.26 10.19
CA PRO A 30 4.98 7.51 9.07
C PRO A 30 4.76 6.23 8.25
N ILE A 31 3.49 5.94 7.97
CA ILE A 31 3.08 4.83 7.10
C ILE A 31 2.89 5.36 5.69
N HIS A 32 3.38 4.62 4.71
CA HIS A 32 3.16 4.89 3.29
C HIS A 32 2.09 3.97 2.72
N PHE A 33 1.13 4.51 1.97
CA PHE A 33 -0.05 3.77 1.55
C PHE A 33 -0.10 3.56 0.04
N LEU A 34 -0.43 2.33 -0.36
CA LEU A 34 -0.87 2.02 -1.72
C LEU A 34 -2.38 2.29 -1.83
N ALA A 35 -2.73 3.34 -2.57
CA ALA A 35 -4.12 3.78 -2.75
C ALA A 35 -4.57 3.62 -4.20
N ARG A 36 -5.88 3.53 -4.44
CA ARG A 36 -6.45 3.35 -5.78
C ARG A 36 -6.00 4.47 -6.73
N GLY A 37 -5.62 4.10 -7.95
CA GLY A 37 -5.13 5.03 -8.95
C GLY A 37 -6.12 6.14 -9.30
N ASP A 38 -7.42 5.81 -9.36
CA ASP A 38 -8.47 6.78 -9.69
C ASP A 38 -8.63 7.92 -8.69
N ALA A 39 -8.20 7.73 -7.44
CA ALA A 39 -8.17 8.78 -6.42
C ALA A 39 -7.18 9.92 -6.76
N PHE A 40 -6.23 9.69 -7.66
CA PHE A 40 -5.20 10.65 -8.07
C PHE A 40 -5.54 11.40 -9.36
N ASN A 41 -6.71 11.17 -9.97
CA ASN A 41 -7.08 11.79 -11.26
C ASN A 41 -7.19 13.32 -11.20
N LYS A 42 -7.50 13.88 -10.04
CA LYS A 42 -7.62 15.34 -9.83
C LYS A 42 -6.32 15.88 -9.22
N PRO A 43 -5.70 16.94 -9.78
CA PRO A 43 -4.39 17.43 -9.34
C PRO A 43 -4.32 17.77 -7.85
N TRP A 44 -5.36 18.41 -7.32
CA TRP A 44 -5.43 18.78 -5.92
C TRP A 44 -5.59 17.57 -4.97
N HIS A 45 -6.34 16.54 -5.39
CA HIS A 45 -6.42 15.28 -4.63
C HIS A 45 -5.06 14.59 -4.63
N ALA A 46 -4.41 14.51 -5.79
CA ALA A 46 -3.09 13.90 -5.91
C ALA A 46 -2.05 14.58 -5.00
N SER A 47 -2.07 15.92 -4.92
CA SER A 47 -1.20 16.67 -4.01
C SER A 47 -1.47 16.36 -2.54
N LEU A 48 -2.75 16.34 -2.13
CA LEU A 48 -3.15 16.01 -0.76
C LEU A 48 -2.78 14.56 -0.39
N LEU A 49 -3.06 13.60 -1.26
CA LEU A 49 -2.76 12.18 -1.05
C LEU A 49 -1.24 11.94 -0.95
N LYS A 50 -0.43 12.63 -1.77
CA LYS A 50 1.04 12.57 -1.68
C LYS A 50 1.56 13.15 -0.37
N LEU A 51 0.95 14.23 0.14
CA LEU A 51 1.29 14.79 1.46
C LEU A 51 1.00 13.79 2.59
N LEU A 52 -0.02 12.96 2.42
CA LEU A 52 -0.38 11.85 3.32
C LEU A 52 0.42 10.56 3.04
N HIS A 53 1.56 10.65 2.35
CA HIS A 53 2.44 9.52 2.01
C HIS A 53 1.77 8.41 1.18
N MET A 54 0.72 8.73 0.42
CA MET A 54 0.03 7.80 -0.46
C MET A 54 0.56 7.87 -1.90
N PHE A 55 0.59 6.72 -2.57
CA PHE A 55 0.91 6.64 -3.99
C PHE A 55 -0.03 5.68 -4.74
N PRO A 56 -0.29 5.93 -6.04
CA PRO A 56 -1.32 5.22 -6.79
C PRO A 56 -0.91 3.79 -7.12
N VAL A 57 -1.87 2.87 -7.01
CA VAL A 57 -1.83 1.52 -7.58
C VAL A 57 -3.12 1.29 -8.37
N TYR A 58 -2.97 0.80 -9.59
CA TYR A 58 -4.04 0.62 -10.56
C TYR A 58 -4.49 -0.84 -10.59
N ARG A 59 -5.80 -1.02 -10.61
CA ARG A 59 -6.48 -2.31 -10.70
C ARG A 59 -6.80 -2.62 -12.15
N LEU A 60 -7.05 -3.88 -12.45
CA LEU A 60 -7.47 -4.30 -13.79
C LEU A 60 -8.75 -3.57 -14.26
N SER A 61 -9.66 -3.29 -13.31
CA SER A 61 -10.90 -2.55 -13.57
C SER A 61 -10.68 -1.08 -13.93
N GLU A 62 -9.48 -0.54 -13.68
CA GLU A 62 -9.11 0.85 -13.98
C GLU A 62 -8.35 0.98 -15.31
N GLY A 63 -8.30 -0.09 -16.12
CA GLY A 63 -7.63 -0.13 -17.41
C GLY A 63 -6.34 -0.96 -17.38
N LYS A 64 -6.16 -1.83 -18.38
CA LYS A 64 -4.99 -2.72 -18.48
C LYS A 64 -3.73 -1.94 -18.81
N GLU A 65 -3.88 -0.87 -19.57
CA GLU A 65 -2.85 0.11 -19.93
C GLU A 65 -2.20 0.76 -18.69
N ASN A 66 -2.98 0.98 -17.63
CA ASN A 66 -2.49 1.59 -16.39
C ASN A 66 -1.70 0.60 -15.51
N LEU A 67 -1.77 -0.71 -15.78
CA LEU A 67 -1.05 -1.70 -14.99
C LEU A 67 0.46 -1.59 -15.09
N GLY A 68 0.99 -1.01 -16.18
CA GLY A 68 2.42 -0.73 -16.30
C GLY A 68 2.93 0.25 -15.24
N LEU A 69 2.07 1.16 -14.79
CA LEU A 69 2.38 2.16 -13.77
C LEU A 69 2.56 1.55 -12.37
N ASN A 70 2.05 0.33 -12.15
CA ASN A 70 2.18 -0.35 -10.86
C ASN A 70 3.63 -0.71 -10.54
N GLU A 71 4.50 -0.89 -11.55
CA GLU A 71 5.91 -1.16 -11.29
C GLU A 71 6.57 0.02 -10.57
N THR A 72 6.19 1.25 -10.91
CA THR A 72 6.64 2.45 -10.20
C THR A 72 6.16 2.45 -8.75
N ALA A 73 4.93 2.02 -8.47
CA ALA A 73 4.40 1.90 -7.12
C ALA A 73 5.16 0.84 -6.29
N PHE A 74 5.47 -0.31 -6.89
CA PHE A 74 6.24 -1.36 -6.24
C PHE A 74 7.70 -0.92 -6.00
N GLU A 75 8.32 -0.22 -6.95
CA GLU A 75 9.66 0.34 -6.76
C GLU A 75 9.68 1.39 -5.65
N ASN A 76 8.68 2.27 -5.59
CA ASN A 76 8.56 3.24 -4.50
C ASN A 76 8.39 2.54 -3.14
N SER A 77 7.60 1.47 -3.09
CA SER A 77 7.46 0.64 -1.88
C SER A 77 8.81 0.08 -1.45
N ARG A 78 9.58 -0.50 -2.38
CA ARG A 78 10.94 -1.01 -2.09
C ARG A 78 11.88 0.10 -1.60
N LYS A 79 11.85 1.29 -2.21
CA LYS A 79 12.65 2.45 -1.76
C LYS A 79 12.34 2.87 -0.33
N ILE A 80 11.07 2.85 0.06
CA ILE A 80 10.64 3.14 1.45
C ILE A 80 11.15 2.05 2.39
N LEU A 81 10.97 0.79 2.01
CA LEU A 81 11.42 -0.35 2.82
C LEU A 81 12.95 -0.35 3.01
N ARG A 82 13.75 -0.06 1.97
CA ARG A 82 15.22 0.08 2.10
C ARG A 82 15.63 1.12 3.14
N LYS A 83 14.80 2.11 3.39
CA LYS A 83 15.02 3.16 4.41
C LYS A 83 14.45 2.82 5.78
N ASN A 84 14.16 1.53 6.04
CA ASN A 84 13.49 1.04 7.25
C ASN A 84 12.10 1.67 7.47
N GLY A 85 11.42 2.06 6.39
CA GLY A 85 10.07 2.63 6.44
C GLY A 85 8.98 1.56 6.50
N ILE A 86 7.74 2.03 6.64
CA ILE A 86 6.53 1.21 6.73
C ILE A 86 5.69 1.43 5.47
N VAL A 87 5.31 0.33 4.80
CA VAL A 87 4.38 0.34 3.67
C VAL A 87 3.13 -0.43 4.07
N LEU A 88 1.95 0.13 3.81
CA LEU A 88 0.67 -0.53 3.99
C LEU A 88 0.05 -0.84 2.62
N ILE A 89 -0.40 -2.09 2.48
CA ILE A 89 -1.20 -2.55 1.36
C ILE A 89 -2.47 -3.22 1.86
N PHE A 90 -3.60 -2.77 1.32
CA PHE A 90 -4.87 -3.48 1.43
C PHE A 90 -4.91 -4.60 0.39
N ILE A 91 -4.68 -5.84 0.82
CA ILE A 91 -4.36 -6.96 -0.08
C ILE A 91 -5.52 -7.39 -0.99
N GLU A 92 -6.73 -6.99 -0.65
CA GLU A 92 -7.96 -7.24 -1.41
C GLU A 92 -8.04 -6.37 -2.68
N GLY A 93 -7.41 -5.18 -2.65
CA GLY A 93 -7.48 -4.19 -3.73
C GLY A 93 -8.89 -3.64 -4.00
N ILE A 94 -9.85 -3.93 -3.13
CA ILE A 94 -11.21 -3.43 -3.19
C ILE A 94 -11.65 -3.09 -1.77
N CYS A 95 -12.65 -2.24 -1.64
CA CYS A 95 -13.32 -1.97 -0.38
C CYS A 95 -14.77 -2.36 -0.55
N LEU A 96 -15.25 -3.28 0.28
CA LEU A 96 -16.66 -3.65 0.37
C LEU A 96 -17.04 -3.61 1.85
N ASN A 97 -18.14 -2.94 2.18
CA ASN A 97 -18.66 -2.90 3.55
C ASN A 97 -19.32 -4.26 3.88
N LYS A 98 -18.48 -5.28 4.07
CA LYS A 98 -18.83 -6.65 4.40
C LYS A 98 -17.80 -7.20 5.38
N ASN A 99 -18.26 -8.03 6.30
CA ASN A 99 -17.40 -8.63 7.32
C ASN A 99 -16.73 -9.94 6.85
N ASN A 100 -16.56 -10.13 5.54
CA ASN A 100 -15.90 -11.30 4.96
C ASN A 100 -14.64 -10.89 4.18
N LEU A 101 -13.62 -11.74 4.23
CA LEU A 101 -12.40 -11.55 3.44
C LEU A 101 -12.72 -11.64 1.95
N GLN A 102 -12.12 -10.75 1.18
CA GLN A 102 -12.21 -10.76 -0.28
C GLN A 102 -11.01 -11.48 -0.90
N PRO A 103 -11.09 -11.90 -2.17
CA PRO A 103 -9.97 -12.56 -2.85
C PRO A 103 -8.72 -11.68 -2.90
N PHE A 104 -7.61 -12.21 -2.39
CA PHE A 104 -6.33 -11.50 -2.34
C PHE A 104 -5.73 -11.27 -3.73
N LYS A 105 -5.07 -10.12 -3.89
CA LYS A 105 -4.32 -9.76 -5.08
C LYS A 105 -2.83 -10.04 -4.90
N LYS A 106 -2.10 -10.07 -6.01
CA LYS A 106 -0.67 -10.39 -6.04
C LYS A 106 0.25 -9.27 -5.55
N GLY A 107 -0.28 -8.08 -5.25
CA GLY A 107 0.51 -6.88 -4.94
C GLY A 107 1.46 -7.07 -3.75
N ALA A 108 0.95 -7.56 -2.63
CA ALA A 108 1.77 -7.77 -1.43
C ALA A 108 2.87 -8.81 -1.67
N ALA A 109 2.52 -9.92 -2.32
CA ALA A 109 3.49 -10.95 -2.69
C ALA A 109 4.57 -10.43 -3.63
N ARG A 110 4.23 -9.56 -4.60
CA ARG A 110 5.21 -8.93 -5.51
C ARG A 110 6.18 -8.03 -4.76
N ILE A 111 5.68 -7.19 -3.85
CA ILE A 111 6.54 -6.34 -3.01
C ILE A 111 7.45 -7.21 -2.16
N ALA A 112 6.88 -8.15 -1.41
CA ALA A 112 7.65 -9.02 -0.52
C ALA A 112 8.73 -9.83 -1.24
N PHE A 113 8.38 -10.46 -2.36
CA PHE A 113 9.31 -11.29 -3.11
C PHE A 113 10.43 -10.48 -3.77
N SER A 114 10.11 -9.29 -4.29
CA SER A 114 11.12 -8.41 -4.86
C SER A 114 12.02 -7.79 -3.79
N SER A 115 11.48 -7.42 -2.63
CA SER A 115 12.28 -6.99 -1.47
C SER A 115 13.24 -8.08 -0.99
N TRP A 116 12.78 -9.33 -0.94
CA TRP A 116 13.64 -10.47 -0.58
C TRP A 116 14.79 -10.67 -1.57
N LYS A 117 14.51 -10.60 -2.88
CA LYS A 117 15.53 -10.70 -3.94
C LYS A 117 16.61 -9.62 -3.84
N GLU A 118 16.28 -8.46 -3.29
CA GLU A 118 17.19 -7.34 -3.11
C GLU A 118 17.89 -7.34 -1.75
N GLY A 119 17.69 -8.39 -0.93
CA GLY A 119 18.32 -8.50 0.39
C GLY A 119 17.72 -7.57 1.46
N ILE A 120 16.52 -7.02 1.24
CA ILE A 120 15.83 -6.22 2.26
C ILE A 120 15.29 -7.19 3.33
N PRO A 121 15.65 -7.01 4.62
CA PRO A 121 15.21 -7.90 5.72
C PRO A 121 13.76 -7.60 6.12
N LEU A 122 12.83 -7.73 5.17
CA LEU A 122 11.44 -7.33 5.27
C LEU A 122 10.68 -8.13 6.34
N ARG A 123 9.99 -7.41 7.23
CA ARG A 123 8.99 -7.98 8.14
C ARG A 123 7.59 -7.76 7.56
N ILE A 124 6.78 -8.81 7.52
CA ILE A 124 5.38 -8.74 7.08
C ILE A 124 4.48 -8.81 8.31
N LEU A 125 3.54 -7.89 8.44
CA LEU A 125 2.51 -7.89 9.47
C LEU A 125 1.12 -8.05 8.84
N PRO A 126 0.26 -8.93 9.37
CA PRO A 126 -1.15 -9.00 8.98
C PRO A 126 -1.97 -7.84 9.58
#